data_AF-A5I158-F1
#
_entry.id   AF-A5I158-F1
#
_cell.length_a   1.000
_cell.length_b   1.000
_cell.length_c   1.000
_cell.angle_alpha   90.00
_cell.angle_beta   90.00
_cell.angle_gamma   90.00
#
_symmetry.space_group_name_H-M   'P 1'
#
loop_
_entity.id
_entity.type
_entity.pdbx_description
1 polymer ?
#
loop_
_entity_poly.entity_id
_entity_poly.type
_entity_poly.pdbx_seq_one_letter_code
_entity_poly.pdbx_strand_id
1 'polypeptide(L)'
;MNNPALKIGSALIGVLIAVFGVALLIFIIFKISKVALSYQQTVTLYLVAGLSTCIGSMFKAIYMLISKKAVGTNAILNPSVKNTLIANIDIFNIWYYVLLGIGIYAMGKTSKKKATILTIILAILSIGAAVLPFLVGIKK
;
A
#
# COMPACT_ATOMS: atom_id res chain seq x y z
N MET A 1 24.99 -4.65 -10.24
CA MET A 1 25.12 -5.59 -9.09
C MET A 1 24.55 -6.95 -9.50
N ASN A 2 25.38 -7.99 -9.70
CA ASN A 2 24.94 -9.29 -10.25
C ASN A 2 24.90 -10.45 -9.24
N ASN A 3 25.18 -10.22 -7.95
CA ASN A 3 25.03 -11.24 -6.91
C ASN A 3 23.56 -11.31 -6.45
N PRO A 4 22.87 -12.47 -6.57
CA PRO A 4 21.48 -12.64 -6.16
C PRO A 4 21.22 -12.31 -4.68
N ALA A 5 22.13 -12.67 -3.78
CA ALA A 5 21.99 -12.40 -2.35
C ALA A 5 22.04 -10.90 -2.05
N LEU A 6 22.93 -10.16 -2.74
CA LEU A 6 23.00 -8.69 -2.61
C LEU A 6 21.76 -8.00 -3.17
N LYS A 7 21.14 -8.53 -4.24
CA LYS A 7 19.88 -8.00 -4.77
C LYS A 7 18.71 -8.19 -3.80
N ILE A 8 18.61 -9.36 -3.16
CA ILE A 8 17.57 -9.64 -2.17
C ILE A 8 17.77 -8.75 -0.94
N GLY A 9 19.01 -8.65 -0.46
CA GLY A 9 19.36 -7.81 0.69
C GLY A 9 19.03 -6.34 0.46
N SER A 10 19.40 -5.78 -0.69
CA SER A 10 19.10 -4.38 -1.00
C SER A 10 17.60 -4.12 -1.20
N ALA A 11 16.87 -5.07 -1.79
CA ALA A 11 15.42 -4.99 -1.92
C ALA A 11 14.72 -4.98 -0.54
N LEU A 12 15.15 -5.85 0.39
CA LEU A 12 14.60 -5.89 1.74
C LEU A 12 14.81 -4.57 2.48
N ILE A 13 16.03 -4.02 2.42
CA ILE A 13 16.36 -2.71 3.02
C ILE A 13 15.47 -1.61 2.42
N GLY A 14 15.32 -1.59 1.09
CA GLY A 14 14.44 -0.64 0.41
C GLY A 14 12.98 -0.74 0.87
N VAL A 15 12.47 -1.96 1.04
CA VAL A 15 11.11 -2.20 1.57
C VAL A 15 10.99 -1.71 3.01
N LEU A 16 11.96 -1.98 3.88
CA LEU A 16 11.94 -1.52 5.26
C LEU A 16 11.92 0.01 5.33
N ILE A 17 12.78 0.68 4.57
CA ILE A 17 12.80 2.16 4.49
C ILE A 17 11.45 2.68 4.01
N ALA A 18 10.87 2.08 2.97
CA ALA A 18 9.57 2.48 2.45
C ALA A 18 8.44 2.29 3.49
N VAL A 19 8.43 1.17 4.22
CA VAL A 19 7.44 0.88 5.26
C VAL A 19 7.47 1.95 6.35
N PHE A 20 8.64 2.23 6.92
CA PHE A 20 8.76 3.24 7.97
C PHE A 20 8.49 4.65 7.42
N GLY A 21 8.94 4.97 6.20
CA GLY A 21 8.66 6.25 5.57
C GLY A 21 7.16 6.49 5.33
N VAL A 22 6.44 5.51 4.80
CA VAL A 22 4.99 5.61 4.58
C VAL A 22 4.24 5.66 5.92
N ALA A 23 4.62 4.83 6.89
CA ALA A 23 4.02 4.88 8.22
C ALA A 23 4.22 6.24 8.90
N LEU A 24 5.35 6.92 8.66
CA LEU A 24 5.61 8.26 9.16
C LEU A 24 4.65 9.29 8.55
N LEU A 25 4.40 9.23 7.23
CA LEU A 25 3.43 10.10 6.58
C LEU A 25 2.01 9.87 7.12
N ILE A 26 1.61 8.61 7.29
CA ILE A 26 0.32 8.25 7.89
C ILE A 26 0.23 8.78 9.34
N PHE A 27 1.31 8.66 10.11
CA PHE A 27 1.37 9.14 11.48
C PHE A 27 1.20 10.66 11.58
N ILE A 28 1.83 11.42 10.67
CA ILE A 28 1.65 12.88 10.59
C ILE A 28 0.18 13.22 10.33
N ILE A 29 -0.48 12.53 9.39
CA ILE A 29 -1.91 12.72 9.10
C ILE A 29 -2.76 12.43 10.35
N PHE A 30 -2.45 11.36 11.08
CA PHE A 30 -3.12 11.02 12.34
C PHE A 30 -2.92 12.09 13.42
N LYS A 31 -1.73 12.69 13.52
CA LYS A 31 -1.47 13.78 14.48
C LYS A 31 -2.23 15.05 14.14
N ILE A 32 -2.21 15.48 12.89
CA ILE A 32 -3.02 16.61 12.41
C ILE A 32 -4.50 16.36 12.70
N SER A 33 -4.94 15.12 12.50
CA SER A 33 -6.32 14.69 12.72
C SER A 33 -6.65 14.39 14.18
N LYS A 34 -5.75 14.63 15.13
CA LYS A 34 -5.94 14.33 16.57
C LYS A 34 -6.40 12.89 16.82
N VAL A 35 -5.75 11.91 16.20
CA VAL A 35 -5.94 10.48 16.47
C VAL A 35 -4.90 10.03 17.49
N ALA A 36 -5.34 9.29 18.51
CA ALA A 36 -4.53 8.89 19.65
C ALA A 36 -3.68 7.63 19.36
N LEU A 37 -2.95 7.61 18.24
CA LEU A 37 -2.00 6.55 17.90
C LEU A 37 -0.56 7.00 18.16
N SER A 38 0.25 6.10 18.70
CA SER A 38 1.71 6.23 18.68
C SER A 38 2.26 5.91 17.30
N TYR A 39 3.51 6.30 17.05
CA TYR A 39 4.18 5.96 15.79
C TYR A 39 4.31 4.45 15.62
N GLN A 40 4.71 3.74 16.68
CA GLN A 40 4.78 2.29 16.71
C GLN A 40 3.43 1.65 16.36
N GLN A 41 2.34 2.12 16.95
CA GLN A 41 0.99 1.63 16.63
C GLN A 41 0.61 1.92 15.18
N THR A 42 1.09 3.02 14.59
CA THR A 42 0.85 3.35 13.18
C THR A 42 1.61 2.40 12.25
N VAL A 43 2.88 2.09 12.56
CA VAL A 43 3.67 1.08 11.84
C VAL A 43 2.98 -0.29 11.93
N THR A 44 2.57 -0.72 13.13
CA THR A 44 1.85 -1.98 13.32
C THR A 44 0.56 -2.01 12.51
N LEU A 45 -0.24 -0.95 12.56
CA LEU A 45 -1.48 -0.84 11.81
C LEU A 45 -1.24 -0.96 10.30
N TYR A 46 -0.26 -0.23 9.77
CA TYR A 46 0.10 -0.27 8.35
C TYR A 46 0.53 -1.68 7.91
N LEU A 47 1.38 -2.34 8.70
CA LEU A 47 1.85 -3.70 8.42
C LEU A 47 0.72 -4.73 8.49
N VAL A 48 -0.11 -4.68 9.52
CA VAL A 48 -1.23 -5.63 9.71
C VAL A 48 -2.26 -5.48 8.60
N ALA A 49 -2.64 -4.25 8.25
CA ALA A 49 -3.52 -4.02 7.11
C ALA A 49 -2.86 -4.51 5.80
N GLY A 50 -1.56 -4.27 5.64
CA GLY A 50 -0.75 -4.68 4.48
C GLY A 50 -0.67 -6.20 4.27
N LEU A 51 -0.97 -7.02 5.27
CA LEU A 51 -1.01 -8.49 5.10
C LEU A 51 -2.01 -8.91 4.01
N SER A 52 -3.11 -8.17 3.84
CA SER A 52 -4.08 -8.44 2.78
C SER A 52 -3.46 -8.38 1.38
N THR A 53 -2.64 -7.36 1.10
CA THR A 53 -1.96 -7.21 -0.20
C THR A 53 -0.82 -8.19 -0.39
N CYS A 54 -0.13 -8.57 0.70
CA CYS A 54 0.84 -9.66 0.69
C CYS A 54 0.18 -10.99 0.30
N ILE A 55 -0.94 -11.34 0.93
CA ILE A 55 -1.73 -12.53 0.60
C ILE A 55 -2.18 -12.51 -0.87
N GLY A 56 -2.69 -11.37 -1.35
CA GLY A 56 -3.07 -11.22 -2.75
C GLY A 56 -1.92 -11.42 -3.73
N SER A 57 -0.74 -10.92 -3.39
CA SER A 57 0.48 -11.12 -4.19
C SER A 57 0.93 -12.59 -4.20
N MET A 58 0.79 -13.30 -3.08
CA MET A 58 1.05 -14.74 -3.01
C MET A 58 0.09 -15.53 -3.91
N PHE A 59 -1.21 -15.24 -3.86
CA PHE A 59 -2.19 -15.88 -4.75
C PHE A 59 -1.88 -15.64 -6.23
N LYS A 60 -1.55 -14.39 -6.60
CA LYS A 60 -1.13 -14.06 -7.98
C LYS A 60 0.13 -14.85 -8.38
N ALA A 61 1.13 -14.93 -7.51
CA ALA A 61 2.37 -15.67 -7.77
C ALA A 61 2.12 -17.17 -7.97
N ILE A 62 1.32 -17.79 -7.09
CA ILE A 62 0.95 -19.21 -7.20
C ILE A 62 0.18 -19.46 -8.50
N TYR A 63 -0.79 -18.61 -8.84
CA TYR A 63 -1.54 -18.73 -10.08
C TYR A 63 -0.63 -18.63 -11.31
N MET A 64 0.30 -17.68 -11.36
CA MET A 64 1.25 -17.54 -12.46
C MET A 64 2.17 -18.76 -12.59
N LEU A 65 2.59 -19.34 -11.45
CA LEU A 65 3.43 -20.53 -11.43
C LEU A 65 2.74 -21.75 -12.05
N ILE A 66 1.45 -21.94 -11.73
CA ILE A 66 0.64 -23.08 -12.20
C ILE A 66 0.19 -22.86 -13.65
N SER A 67 -0.42 -21.71 -13.93
CA SER A 67 -1.05 -21.44 -15.24
C SER A 67 -0.06 -21.07 -16.35
N LYS A 68 1.19 -20.73 -16.00
CA LYS A 68 2.19 -20.14 -16.91
C LYS A 68 1.73 -18.85 -17.61
N LYS A 69 0.64 -18.24 -17.15
CA LYS A 69 0.12 -16.96 -17.67
C LYS A 69 0.50 -15.84 -16.72
N ALA A 70 1.12 -14.79 -17.25
CA ALA A 70 1.40 -13.58 -16.50
C ALA A 70 0.08 -12.86 -16.14
N VAL A 71 -0.06 -12.44 -14.88
CA VAL A 71 -1.23 -11.70 -14.39
C VAL A 71 -0.77 -10.39 -13.78
N GLY A 72 -1.48 -9.29 -14.08
CA GLY A 72 -1.19 -7.98 -13.50
C GLY A 72 0.06 -7.29 -14.06
N THR A 73 0.62 -7.78 -15.17
CA THR A 73 1.82 -7.20 -15.80
C THR A 73 1.51 -6.03 -16.74
N ASN A 74 0.25 -5.80 -17.09
CA ASN A 74 -0.15 -4.74 -18.03
C ASN A 74 0.28 -3.34 -17.60
N ALA A 75 0.27 -3.04 -16.29
CA ALA A 75 0.74 -1.75 -15.78
C ALA A 75 2.27 -1.57 -15.92
N ILE A 76 3.01 -2.68 -16.01
CA ILE A 76 4.46 -2.68 -16.19
C ILE A 76 4.81 -2.62 -17.69
N LEU A 77 4.11 -3.42 -18.51
CA LEU A 77 4.38 -3.56 -19.94
C LEU A 77 3.81 -2.40 -20.77
N ASN A 78 2.70 -1.81 -20.32
CA ASN A 78 2.08 -0.66 -20.96
C ASN A 78 1.70 0.37 -19.88
N PRO A 79 2.70 1.10 -19.35
CA PRO A 79 2.48 2.00 -18.24
C PRO A 79 1.63 3.21 -18.67
N SER A 80 0.42 3.29 -18.11
CA SER A 80 -0.55 4.37 -18.35
C SER A 80 -1.39 4.63 -17.08
N VAL A 81 -2.08 5.78 -17.03
CA VAL A 81 -3.00 6.11 -15.93
C VAL A 81 -4.06 5.01 -15.77
N LYS A 82 -4.67 4.58 -16.88
CA LYS A 82 -5.69 3.52 -16.90
C LYS A 82 -5.14 2.21 -16.32
N ASN A 83 -4.00 1.74 -16.82
CA ASN A 83 -3.45 0.45 -16.40
C ASN A 83 -2.96 0.49 -14.94
N THR A 84 -2.45 1.63 -14.49
CA THR A 84 -2.07 1.87 -13.08
C THR A 84 -3.30 1.86 -12.17
N LEU A 85 -4.39 2.53 -12.55
CA LEU A 85 -5.63 2.51 -11.77
C LEU A 85 -6.21 1.09 -11.63
N ILE A 86 -6.29 0.36 -12.74
CA ILE A 86 -6.78 -1.03 -12.73
C ILE A 86 -5.93 -1.92 -11.81
N ALA A 87 -4.61 -1.73 -11.80
CA ALA A 87 -3.72 -2.47 -10.91
C ALA A 87 -3.91 -2.13 -9.42
N ASN A 88 -4.42 -0.94 -9.10
CA ASN A 88 -4.67 -0.51 -7.72
C ASN A 88 -6.08 -0.86 -7.22
N ILE A 89 -7.06 -1.06 -8.11
CA ILE A 89 -8.43 -1.46 -7.76
C ILE A 89 -8.53 -2.99 -7.82
N ASP A 90 -7.83 -3.66 -6.91
CA ASP A 90 -7.98 -5.10 -6.69
C ASP A 90 -8.60 -5.40 -5.33
N ILE A 91 -9.20 -6.59 -5.19
CA ILE A 91 -9.94 -6.98 -3.99
C ILE A 91 -9.08 -6.98 -2.72
N PHE A 92 -7.77 -7.26 -2.84
CA PHE A 92 -6.85 -7.28 -1.70
C PHE A 92 -6.48 -5.86 -1.27
N ASN A 93 -6.32 -4.93 -2.22
CA ASN A 93 -6.17 -3.51 -1.91
C ASN A 93 -7.43 -2.91 -1.28
N ILE A 94 -8.63 -3.33 -1.72
CA ILE A 94 -9.88 -2.92 -1.07
C ILE A 94 -9.89 -3.39 0.39
N TRP A 95 -9.53 -4.66 0.62
CA TRP A 95 -9.42 -5.22 1.98
C TRP A 95 -8.36 -4.52 2.84
N TYR A 96 -7.24 -4.10 2.25
CA TYR A 96 -6.24 -3.27 2.93
C TYR A 96 -6.88 -2.02 3.54
N TYR A 97 -7.67 -1.26 2.77
CA TYR A 97 -8.32 -0.05 3.28
C TYR A 97 -9.40 -0.38 4.31
N VAL A 98 -10.16 -1.47 4.14
CA VAL A 98 -11.15 -1.91 5.13
C VAL A 98 -10.48 -2.20 6.48
N LEU A 99 -9.40 -3.00 6.47
CA LEU A 99 -8.64 -3.34 7.68
C LEU A 99 -7.98 -2.11 8.29
N LEU A 100 -7.46 -1.20 7.46
CA LEU A 100 -6.89 0.05 7.91
C LEU A 100 -7.94 0.89 8.66
N GLY A 101 -9.15 1.02 8.12
CA GLY A 101 -10.23 1.78 8.78
C GLY A 101 -10.71 1.15 10.09
N ILE A 102 -10.81 -0.18 10.13
CA ILE A 102 -11.10 -0.92 11.37
C ILE A 102 -10.01 -0.65 12.41
N GLY A 103 -8.74 -0.73 12.00
CA GLY A 103 -7.62 -0.51 12.90
C GLY A 103 -7.49 0.94 13.37
N ILE A 104 -7.78 1.94 12.52
CA ILE A 104 -7.87 3.35 12.94
C ILE A 104 -8.95 3.51 14.01
N TYR A 105 -10.14 2.93 13.80
CA TYR A 105 -11.23 2.98 14.75
C TYR A 105 -10.85 2.31 16.09
N ALA A 106 -10.39 1.07 16.03
CA ALA A 106 -10.12 0.23 17.21
C ALA A 106 -8.88 0.70 17.99
N MET A 107 -7.75 0.92 17.31
CA MET A 107 -6.49 1.28 17.96
C MET A 107 -6.43 2.78 18.27
N GLY A 108 -6.99 3.62 17.39
CA GLY A 108 -6.92 5.08 17.52
C GLY A 108 -7.97 5.70 18.43
N LYS A 109 -8.85 4.87 19.03
CA LYS A 109 -9.92 5.28 19.94
C LYS A 109 -10.74 6.45 19.40
N THR A 110 -11.00 6.42 18.10
CA THR A 110 -11.69 7.49 17.37
C THR A 110 -13.09 7.05 16.96
N SER A 111 -13.96 7.96 16.56
CA SER A 111 -15.30 7.60 16.09
C SER A 111 -15.25 6.87 14.75
N LYS A 112 -16.24 5.99 14.49
CA LYS A 112 -16.38 5.28 13.21
C LYS A 112 -16.35 6.24 12.02
N LYS A 113 -17.13 7.32 12.09
CA LYS A 113 -17.18 8.37 11.06
C LYS A 113 -15.79 8.94 10.76
N LYS A 114 -15.02 9.27 11.80
CA LYS A 114 -13.67 9.83 11.64
C LYS A 114 -12.69 8.80 11.09
N ALA A 115 -12.75 7.54 11.53
CA ALA A 115 -11.93 6.47 10.99
C ALA A 115 -12.19 6.24 9.49
N THR A 116 -13.47 6.21 9.09
CA THR A 116 -13.88 6.07 7.69
C THR A 116 -13.35 7.22 6.83
N ILE A 117 -13.51 8.47 7.27
CA ILE A 117 -13.00 9.64 6.54
C ILE A 117 -11.49 9.57 6.36
N LEU A 118 -10.74 9.23 7.42
CA LEU A 118 -9.29 9.11 7.33
C LEU A 118 -8.85 7.98 6.39
N THR A 119 -9.57 6.87 6.40
CA THR A 119 -9.32 5.75 5.47
C THR A 119 -9.50 6.19 4.03
N ILE A 120 -10.57 6.92 3.73
CA ILE A 120 -10.84 7.45 2.38
C ILE A 120 -9.74 8.42 1.95
N ILE A 121 -9.30 9.33 2.84
CA ILE A 121 -8.19 10.24 2.58
C ILE A 121 -6.92 9.46 2.24
N LEU A 122 -6.57 8.45 3.04
CA LEU A 122 -5.39 7.62 2.82
C LEU A 122 -5.48 6.82 1.51
N ALA A 123 -6.66 6.34 1.14
CA ALA A 123 -6.88 5.67 -0.14
C ALA A 123 -6.68 6.61 -1.33
N ILE A 124 -7.26 7.82 -1.27
CA ILE A 124 -7.09 8.83 -2.31
C ILE A 124 -5.62 9.23 -2.44
N LEU A 125 -4.91 9.46 -1.33
CA LEU A 125 -3.49 9.81 -1.34
C LEU A 125 -2.63 8.68 -1.94
N SER A 126 -2.92 7.44 -1.59
CA SER A 126 -2.20 6.27 -2.10
C SER A 126 -2.40 6.08 -3.61
N ILE A 127 -3.65 6.17 -4.09
CA ILE A 127 -3.95 6.09 -5.52
C ILE A 127 -3.33 7.31 -6.24
N GLY A 128 -3.47 8.50 -5.67
CA GLY A 128 -2.90 9.74 -6.18
C GLY A 128 -1.38 9.64 -6.36
N ALA A 129 -0.66 9.16 -5.36
CA ALA A 129 0.78 8.95 -5.43
C ALA A 129 1.18 7.93 -6.52
N ALA A 130 0.35 6.92 -6.76
CA ALA A 130 0.59 5.93 -7.82
C ALA A 130 0.41 6.51 -9.23
N VAL A 131 -0.60 7.39 -9.43
CA VAL A 131 -0.91 7.95 -10.76
C VAL A 131 -0.18 9.26 -11.07
N LEU A 132 0.27 10.00 -10.06
CA LEU A 132 0.88 11.32 -10.20
C LEU A 132 2.04 11.39 -11.22
N PRO A 133 2.99 10.42 -11.28
CA PRO A 133 4.07 10.47 -12.26
C PRO A 133 3.56 10.56 -13.71
N PHE A 134 2.46 9.89 -14.02
CA PHE A 134 1.85 9.91 -15.36
C PHE A 134 1.16 11.25 -15.67
N LEU A 135 0.55 11.87 -14.66
CA LEU A 135 -0.14 13.15 -14.82
C LEU A 135 0.83 14.32 -15.01
N VAL A 136 2.01 14.24 -14.40
CA VAL A 136 3.04 15.29 -14.45
C VAL A 136 4.07 15.01 -15.56
N GLY A 137 3.87 13.97 -16.38
CA GLY A 137 4.77 13.62 -17.48
C GLY A 137 6.13 13.08 -17.03
N ILE A 138 6.25 12.66 -15.77
CA ILE A 138 7.45 12.00 -15.23
C ILE A 138 7.45 10.57 -15.78
N LYS A 139 8.21 10.35 -16.86
CA LYS A 139 8.48 9.00 -17.37
C LYS A 139 9.36 8.27 -16.36
N LYS A 140 8.88 7.11 -15.88
CA LYS A 140 9.70 6.15 -15.14
C LYS A 140 10.61 5.37 -16.07
#